data_AF-A0A970YB81-F1
#
_entry.id   AF-A0A970YB81-F1
#
_cell.length_a   1.000
_cell.length_b   1.000
_cell.length_c   1.000
_cell.angle_alpha   90.00
_cell.angle_beta   90.00
_cell.angle_gamma   90.00
#
_symmetry.space_group_name_H-M   'P 1'
#
loop_
_entity.id
_entity.type
_entity.pdbx_description
1 polymer ?
#
loop_
_entity_poly.entity_id
_entity_poly.type
_entity_poly.pdbx_seq_one_letter_code
_entity_poly.pdbx_strand_id
1 'polypeptide(L)'
;MSAREVAFIADVMLGRLARWLRLAGLDTVYERDLDDRQLADLARRTGRVLLTRDHELARRRGVQAILVKSDWVSEQLKQVLPVLPTGAAPRSPRCPRCNGGLEPLGSSQAPSTVPAAVRESGTALRRCVVCGQVYWKGSHWAGISQVLAEDGSRPAEPISSPPDPLL
;
A
#
# COMPACT_ATOMS: atom_id res chain seq x y z
N MET A 1 9.77 -20.85 -7.83
CA MET A 1 10.47 -19.61 -7.43
C MET A 1 9.41 -18.57 -7.12
N SER A 2 9.27 -18.17 -5.86
CA SER A 2 8.21 -17.24 -5.43
C SER A 2 8.50 -15.86 -6.01
N ALA A 3 7.54 -15.28 -6.76
CA ALA A 3 7.65 -13.91 -7.25
C ALA A 3 7.74 -12.99 -6.03
N ARG A 4 8.82 -12.19 -5.94
CA ARG A 4 9.02 -11.26 -4.83
C ARG A 4 7.85 -10.27 -4.80
N GLU A 5 7.09 -10.23 -3.71
CA GLU A 5 5.98 -9.28 -3.57
C GLU A 5 6.51 -7.85 -3.67
N VAL A 6 5.94 -7.05 -4.56
CA VAL A 6 6.25 -5.62 -4.67
C VAL A 6 5.80 -4.91 -3.40
N ALA A 7 6.71 -4.15 -2.81
CA ALA A 7 6.48 -3.35 -1.61
C ALA A 7 6.83 -1.88 -1.88
N PHE A 8 6.12 -0.99 -1.21
CA PHE A 8 6.19 0.45 -1.45
C PHE A 8 6.69 1.20 -0.22
N ILE A 9 7.18 2.41 -0.49
CA ILE A 9 7.35 3.46 0.49
C ILE A 9 6.74 4.74 -0.08
N ALA A 10 5.86 5.39 0.66
CA ALA A 10 5.17 6.59 0.22
C ALA A 10 5.72 7.81 0.97
N ASP A 11 5.95 8.89 0.24
CA ASP A 11 6.28 10.19 0.83
C ASP A 11 5.13 10.80 1.62
N VAL A 12 5.41 11.93 2.28
CA VAL A 12 4.46 12.67 3.11
C VAL A 12 3.20 13.12 2.36
N MET A 13 3.30 13.38 1.05
CA MET A 13 2.20 13.85 0.20
C MET A 13 1.20 12.73 -0.15
N LEU A 14 1.61 11.47 0.01
CA LEU A 14 0.86 10.29 -0.41
C LEU A 14 0.33 9.47 0.76
N GLY A 15 0.14 10.09 1.94
CA GLY A 15 -0.37 9.39 3.12
C GLY A 15 -1.75 8.75 2.92
N ARG A 16 -2.64 9.40 2.16
CA ARG A 16 -3.94 8.81 1.80
C ARG A 16 -3.74 7.59 0.89
N LEU A 17 -2.91 7.70 -0.14
CA LEU A 17 -2.58 6.57 -1.02
C LEU A 17 -1.99 5.39 -0.23
N ALA A 18 -1.02 5.65 0.66
CA ALA A 18 -0.42 4.62 1.50
C ALA A 18 -1.45 3.82 2.30
N ARG A 19 -2.43 4.53 2.89
CA ARG A 19 -3.54 3.88 3.60
C ARG A 19 -4.37 2.98 2.68
N TRP A 20 -4.65 3.42 1.45
CA TRP A 20 -5.43 2.65 0.48
C TRP A 20 -4.67 1.42 -0.03
N LEU A 21 -3.38 1.56 -0.32
CA LEU A 21 -2.51 0.45 -0.70
C LEU A 21 -2.46 -0.63 0.40
N ARG A 22 -2.30 -0.22 1.66
CA ARG A 22 -2.36 -1.15 2.82
C ARG A 22 -3.68 -1.91 2.92
N LEU A 23 -4.80 -1.22 2.70
CA LEU A 23 -6.11 -1.86 2.67
C LEU A 23 -6.21 -2.88 1.53
N ALA A 24 -5.63 -2.59 0.37
CA ALA A 24 -5.49 -3.55 -0.73
C ALA A 24 -4.49 -4.70 -0.45
N GLY A 25 -3.91 -4.77 0.75
CA GLY A 25 -2.94 -5.79 1.17
C GLY A 25 -1.51 -5.52 0.68
N LEU A 26 -1.23 -4.33 0.14
CA LEU A 26 0.10 -3.95 -0.33
C LEU A 26 0.94 -3.48 0.84
N ASP A 27 2.11 -4.08 1.00
CA ASP A 27 3.09 -3.60 1.97
C ASP A 27 3.54 -2.19 1.57
N THR A 28 3.14 -1.18 2.35
CA THR A 28 3.45 0.22 2.07
C THR A 28 3.91 0.94 3.32
N VAL A 29 5.18 1.28 3.38
CA VAL A 29 5.76 2.13 4.43
C VAL A 29 5.34 3.57 4.18
N TYR A 30 5.08 4.31 5.25
CA TYR A 30 4.79 5.75 5.21
C TYR A 30 5.31 6.32 6.51
N GLU A 31 6.38 7.12 6.41
CA GLU A 31 7.05 7.75 7.54
C GLU A 31 7.00 9.25 7.34
N ARG A 32 6.42 9.98 8.30
CA ARG A 32 6.26 11.43 8.19
C ARG A 32 7.50 12.22 8.60
N ASP A 33 8.34 11.58 9.39
CA ASP A 33 9.47 12.24 10.05
C ASP A 33 10.79 12.04 9.28
N LEU A 34 10.74 11.33 8.14
CA LEU A 34 11.90 11.15 7.27
C LEU A 34 11.95 12.24 6.20
N ASP A 35 13.13 12.82 6.01
CA ASP A 35 13.40 13.68 4.87
C ASP A 35 13.56 12.87 3.57
N ASP A 36 13.58 13.57 2.43
CA ASP A 36 13.72 12.98 1.09
C ASP A 36 14.98 12.12 0.95
N ARG A 37 16.08 12.48 1.64
CA ARG A 37 17.32 11.72 1.57
C ARG A 37 17.15 10.38 2.28
N GLN A 38 16.64 10.43 3.50
CA GLN A 38 16.37 9.28 4.35
C GLN A 38 15.34 8.33 3.74
N LEU A 39 14.28 8.89 3.13
CA LEU A 39 13.21 8.11 2.49
C LEU A 39 13.74 7.32 1.30
N ALA A 40 14.51 7.97 0.42
CA ALA A 40 15.13 7.29 -0.70
C ALA A 40 16.21 6.29 -0.25
N ASP A 41 17.00 6.60 0.77
CA ASP A 41 17.98 5.64 1.30
C ASP A 41 17.29 4.40 1.90
N LEU A 42 16.16 4.58 2.58
CA LEU A 42 15.32 3.48 3.06
C LEU A 42 14.76 2.66 1.89
N ALA A 43 14.27 3.31 0.84
CA ALA A 43 13.80 2.66 -0.38
C ALA A 43 14.89 1.75 -0.99
N ARG A 44 16.13 2.28 -1.14
CA ARG A 44 17.27 1.50 -1.66
C ARG A 44 17.59 0.29 -0.79
N ARG A 45 17.77 0.51 0.51
CA ARG A 45 18.18 -0.55 1.44
C ARG A 45 17.14 -1.67 1.57
N THR A 46 15.86 -1.33 1.44
CA THR A 46 14.76 -2.31 1.59
C THR A 46 14.26 -2.87 0.25
N GLY A 47 14.75 -2.35 -0.87
CA GLY A 47 14.28 -2.74 -2.21
C GLY A 47 12.80 -2.38 -2.44
N ARG A 48 12.32 -1.27 -1.84
CA ARG A 48 10.94 -0.80 -1.98
C ARG A 48 10.85 0.25 -3.09
N VAL A 49 9.72 0.25 -3.80
CA VAL A 49 9.40 1.28 -4.79
C VAL A 49 8.93 2.54 -4.07
N LEU A 50 9.60 3.67 -4.32
CA LEU A 50 9.25 4.97 -3.77
C LEU A 50 8.08 5.58 -4.54
N LEU A 51 7.02 5.94 -3.84
CA LEU A 51 5.90 6.71 -4.36
C LEU A 51 6.08 8.14 -3.92
N THR A 52 6.13 9.06 -4.87
CA THR A 52 6.25 10.49 -4.57
C THR A 52 5.56 11.34 -5.62
N ARG A 53 5.14 12.55 -5.25
CA ARG A 53 4.72 13.58 -6.23
C ARG A 53 5.84 14.58 -6.54
N ASP A 54 6.97 14.47 -5.86
CA ASP A 54 8.12 15.34 -6.05
C ASP A 54 8.97 14.81 -7.22
N HIS A 55 9.18 15.68 -8.21
CA HIS A 55 9.94 15.35 -9.42
C HIS A 55 11.44 15.15 -9.17
N GLU A 56 12.03 15.88 -8.22
CA GLU A 56 13.44 15.74 -7.87
C GLU A 56 13.66 14.41 -7.14
N LEU A 57 12.82 14.10 -6.15
CA LEU A 57 12.89 12.85 -5.41
C LEU A 57 12.66 11.63 -6.32
N ALA A 58 11.70 11.71 -7.25
CA ALA A 58 11.43 10.65 -8.22
C ALA A 58 12.62 10.37 -9.17
N ARG A 59 13.46 11.37 -9.45
CA ARG A 59 14.64 11.24 -10.33
C ARG A 59 15.91 10.86 -9.59
N ARG A 60 15.85 10.64 -8.28
CA ARG A 60 17.04 10.38 -7.47
C ARG A 60 17.68 9.05 -7.88
N ARG A 61 18.96 9.10 -8.28
CA ARG A 61 19.71 7.93 -8.77
C ARG A 61 19.69 6.77 -7.76
N GLY A 62 19.58 5.55 -8.30
CA GLY A 62 19.62 4.29 -7.55
C GLY A 62 18.34 3.98 -6.76
N VAL A 63 17.26 4.74 -6.94
CA VAL A 63 15.95 4.50 -6.31
C VAL A 63 14.96 4.11 -7.40
N GLN A 64 14.22 3.01 -7.20
CA GLN A 64 13.04 2.74 -8.02
C GLN A 64 11.91 3.63 -7.52
N ALA A 65 11.40 4.53 -8.37
CA ALA A 65 10.36 5.47 -7.99
C ALA A 65 9.23 5.54 -9.01
N ILE A 66 8.02 5.80 -8.52
CA ILE A 66 6.83 6.15 -9.32
C ILE A 66 6.48 7.59 -8.97
N LEU A 67 6.55 8.45 -9.98
CA LEU A 67 6.03 9.81 -9.88
C LEU A 67 4.51 9.78 -10.01
N VAL A 68 3.83 10.05 -8.90
CA VAL A 68 2.38 10.17 -8.84
C VAL A 68 1.98 11.59 -9.22
N LYS A 69 1.20 11.74 -10.28
CA LYS A 69 0.84 13.05 -10.85
C LYS A 69 -0.46 13.64 -10.28
N SER A 70 -1.39 12.78 -9.86
CA SER A 70 -2.73 13.21 -9.45
C SER A 70 -2.81 13.56 -7.96
N ASP A 71 -3.69 14.51 -7.62
CA ASP A 71 -4.15 14.78 -6.24
C ASP A 71 -5.24 13.80 -5.76
N TRP A 72 -5.92 13.14 -6.70
CA TRP A 72 -7.09 12.30 -6.40
C TRP A 72 -6.67 10.86 -6.16
N VAL A 73 -6.93 10.32 -4.96
CA VAL A 73 -6.47 8.97 -4.57
C VAL A 73 -6.89 7.86 -5.55
N SER A 74 -8.07 7.96 -6.17
CA SER A 74 -8.52 7.00 -7.18
C SER A 74 -7.60 6.98 -8.40
N GLU A 75 -7.21 8.16 -8.88
CA GLU A 75 -6.27 8.31 -9.99
C GLU A 75 -4.83 8.01 -9.59
N GLN A 76 -4.46 8.21 -8.32
CA GLN A 76 -3.17 7.78 -7.79
C GLN A 76 -3.05 6.25 -7.77
N LEU A 77 -4.13 5.55 -7.39
CA LEU A 77 -4.17 4.08 -7.43
C LEU A 77 -3.98 3.55 -8.85
N LYS A 78 -4.66 4.15 -9.84
CA LYS A 78 -4.49 3.84 -11.28
C LYS A 78 -3.04 3.95 -11.76
N GLN A 79 -2.25 4.84 -11.15
CA GLN A 79 -0.84 5.04 -11.51
C GLN A 79 0.10 4.04 -10.84
N VAL A 80 -0.30 3.42 -9.72
CA VAL A 80 0.56 2.52 -8.93
C VAL A 80 0.23 1.05 -9.15
N LEU A 81 -1.07 0.70 -9.19
CA LEU A 81 -1.53 -0.68 -9.26
C LEU A 81 -0.99 -1.46 -10.47
N PRO A 82 -0.85 -0.90 -11.68
CA PRO A 82 -0.39 -1.68 -12.81
C PRO A 82 1.11 -2.04 -12.76
N VAL A 83 1.90 -1.49 -11.82
CA VAL A 83 3.30 -1.90 -11.56
C VAL A 83 3.36 -3.24 -10.83
N LEU A 84 2.24 -3.69 -10.28
CA LEU A 84 2.15 -4.98 -9.62
C LEU A 84 2.14 -6.11 -10.67
N PRO A 85 2.89 -7.21 -10.45
CA PRO A 85 2.84 -8.35 -11.34
C PRO A 85 1.41 -8.90 -11.44
N THR A 86 0.95 -9.13 -12.66
CA THR A 86 -0.34 -9.75 -12.95
C THR A 86 -0.40 -11.16 -12.38
N GLY A 87 -1.55 -11.52 -11.77
CA GLY A 87 -1.72 -12.83 -11.14
C GLY A 87 -1.00 -13.00 -9.79
N ALA A 88 -0.55 -11.91 -9.15
CA ALA A 88 -0.05 -11.96 -7.79
C ALA A 88 -1.07 -12.64 -6.85
N ALA A 89 -0.57 -13.55 -6.00
CA ALA A 89 -1.37 -14.25 -5.00
C ALA A 89 -2.20 -13.28 -4.13
N PRO A 90 -3.33 -13.73 -3.55
CA PRO A 90 -4.10 -12.92 -2.63
C PRO A 90 -3.21 -12.36 -1.54
N ARG A 91 -3.14 -11.03 -1.48
CA ARG A 91 -2.21 -10.32 -0.60
C ARG A 91 -2.66 -10.42 0.84
N SER A 92 -1.70 -10.60 1.74
CA SER A 92 -1.98 -10.60 3.17
C SER A 92 -2.54 -9.23 3.57
N PRO A 93 -3.70 -9.16 4.25
CA PRO A 93 -4.30 -7.90 4.66
C PRO A 93 -3.36 -7.12 5.59
N ARG A 94 -3.17 -5.83 5.31
CA ARG A 94 -2.30 -4.96 6.10
C ARG A 94 -3.11 -3.94 6.88
N CYS A 95 -2.59 -3.57 8.04
CA CYS A 95 -3.18 -2.54 8.87
C CYS A 95 -3.08 -1.17 8.18
N PRO A 96 -4.19 -0.46 7.91
CA PRO A 96 -4.14 0.89 7.31
C PRO A 96 -3.35 1.89 8.15
N ARG A 97 -3.33 1.71 9.48
CA ARG A 97 -2.67 2.61 10.42
C ARG A 97 -1.15 2.43 10.43
N CYS A 98 -0.66 1.21 10.55
CA CYS A 98 0.76 0.93 10.83
C CYS A 98 1.41 -0.08 9.87
N ASN A 99 0.72 -0.55 8.84
CA ASN A 99 1.21 -1.55 7.88
C ASN A 99 1.49 -2.96 8.46
N GLY A 100 1.28 -3.18 9.77
CA GLY A 100 1.40 -4.49 10.39
C GLY A 100 0.44 -5.53 9.80
N GLY A 101 0.80 -6.81 9.87
CA GLY A 101 -0.07 -7.91 9.44
C GLY A 101 -1.39 -7.94 10.20
N LEU A 102 -2.46 -8.32 9.52
CA LEU A 102 -3.78 -8.54 10.11
C LEU A 102 -4.08 -10.04 10.19
N GLU A 103 -4.32 -10.53 11.40
CA GLU A 103 -4.65 -11.94 11.67
C GLU A 103 -6.14 -12.09 12.00
N PRO A 104 -6.76 -13.24 11.71
CA PRO A 104 -8.13 -13.52 12.14
C PRO A 104 -8.30 -13.34 13.65
N LEU A 105 -9.42 -12.74 14.06
CA LEU A 105 -9.81 -12.59 15.46
C LEU A 105 -11.15 -13.30 15.67
N GLY A 106 -11.22 -14.20 16.64
CA GLY A 106 -12.48 -14.85 17.01
C GLY A 106 -13.45 -13.85 17.65
N SER A 107 -14.75 -13.97 17.37
CA SER A 107 -15.77 -13.05 17.91
C SER A 107 -15.79 -13.01 19.45
N SER A 108 -15.45 -14.11 20.12
CA SER A 108 -15.33 -14.19 21.59
C SER A 108 -14.15 -13.39 22.16
N GLN A 109 -13.14 -13.10 21.34
CA GLN A 109 -11.96 -12.32 21.71
C GLN A 109 -12.08 -10.86 21.26
N ALA A 110 -13.21 -10.49 20.65
CA ALA A 110 -13.45 -9.13 20.17
C ALA A 110 -13.58 -8.16 21.34
N PRO A 111 -12.84 -7.04 21.34
CA PRO A 111 -12.95 -6.06 22.41
C PRO A 111 -14.35 -5.41 22.43
N SER A 112 -14.73 -4.86 23.58
CA SER A 112 -16.03 -4.18 23.77
C SER A 112 -16.24 -3.01 22.81
N THR A 113 -15.14 -2.43 22.29
CA THR A 113 -15.12 -1.36 21.28
C THR A 113 -15.65 -1.78 19.91
N VAL A 114 -15.69 -3.07 19.60
CA VAL A 114 -16.36 -3.57 18.39
C VAL A 114 -17.87 -3.55 18.62
N PRO A 115 -18.69 -2.93 17.75
CA PRO A 115 -20.14 -2.88 17.94
C PRO A 115 -20.75 -4.28 18.08
N ALA A 116 -21.73 -4.43 18.98
CA ALA A 116 -22.38 -5.72 19.26
C ALA A 116 -22.94 -6.38 18.00
N ALA A 117 -23.61 -5.61 17.13
CA ALA A 117 -24.13 -6.08 15.84
C ALA A 117 -23.03 -6.71 14.94
N VAL A 118 -21.80 -6.19 14.97
CA VAL A 118 -20.68 -6.77 14.20
C VAL A 118 -20.21 -8.08 14.85
N ARG A 119 -20.14 -8.14 16.18
CA ARG A 119 -19.77 -9.37 16.90
C ARG A 119 -20.80 -10.49 16.70
N GLU A 120 -22.07 -10.12 16.67
CA GLU A 120 -23.22 -11.04 16.56
C GLU A 120 -23.50 -11.47 15.11
N SER A 121 -23.16 -10.65 14.13
CA SER A 121 -23.38 -10.98 12.70
C SER A 121 -22.47 -12.08 12.13
N GLY A 122 -21.50 -12.57 12.90
CA GLY A 122 -20.50 -13.52 12.40
C GLY A 122 -19.53 -12.92 11.37
N THR A 123 -19.46 -11.58 11.28
CA THR A 123 -18.52 -10.90 10.38
C THR A 123 -17.09 -11.25 10.74
N ALA A 124 -16.28 -11.62 9.74
CA ALA A 124 -14.86 -11.89 9.94
C ALA A 124 -14.13 -10.68 10.53
N LEU A 125 -13.65 -10.81 11.76
CA LEU A 125 -12.81 -9.83 12.44
C LEU A 125 -11.34 -10.13 12.18
N ARG A 126 -10.53 -9.08 12.12
CA ARG A 126 -9.08 -9.20 12.07
C ARG A 126 -8.42 -8.22 13.03
N ARG A 127 -7.33 -8.63 13.66
CA ARG A 127 -6.53 -7.81 14.59
C ARG A 127 -5.15 -7.55 14.02
N CYS A 128 -4.66 -6.33 14.18
CA CYS A 128 -3.28 -6.00 13.86
C CYS A 128 -2.32 -6.52 14.93
N VAL A 129 -1.30 -7.26 14.50
CA VAL A 129 -0.26 -7.82 15.40
C VAL A 129 0.67 -6.76 16.00
N VAL A 130 0.73 -5.57 15.38
CA VAL A 130 1.62 -4.48 15.84
C VAL A 130 0.87 -3.50 16.75
N CYS A 131 -0.24 -2.92 16.28
CA CYS A 131 -0.94 -1.87 17.02
C CYS A 131 -2.23 -2.33 17.72
N GLY A 132 -2.60 -3.60 17.60
CA GLY A 132 -3.77 -4.18 18.25
C GLY A 132 -5.13 -3.73 17.71
N GLN A 133 -5.17 -2.83 16.71
CA GLN A 133 -6.42 -2.36 16.12
C GLN A 133 -7.21 -3.51 15.48
N VAL A 134 -8.53 -3.49 15.67
CA VAL A 134 -9.45 -4.49 15.13
C VAL A 134 -10.21 -3.91 13.94
N TYR A 135 -10.28 -4.70 12.87
CA TYR A 135 -10.92 -4.36 11.60
C TYR A 135 -11.93 -5.43 11.21
N TRP A 136 -12.96 -5.03 10.49
CA TRP A 136 -13.98 -5.91 9.91
C TRP A 136 -14.42 -5.36 8.57
N LYS A 137 -15.01 -6.22 7.73
CA LYS A 137 -15.46 -5.82 6.38
C LYS A 137 -16.74 -4.98 6.51
N GLY A 138 -16.59 -3.65 6.42
CA GLY A 138 -17.70 -2.68 6.41
C GLY A 138 -17.89 -2.01 5.05
N SER A 139 -18.85 -1.08 4.96
CA SER A 139 -19.16 -0.31 3.73
C SER A 139 -17.97 0.45 3.15
N HIS A 140 -17.01 0.89 3.98
CA HIS A 140 -15.76 1.50 3.53
C HIS A 140 -14.92 0.61 2.59
N TRP A 141 -15.08 -0.71 2.63
CA TRP A 141 -14.43 -1.66 1.71
C TRP A 141 -15.04 -1.66 0.31
N ALA A 142 -16.31 -1.27 0.17
CA ALA A 142 -17.01 -1.29 -1.11
C ALA A 142 -16.41 -0.31 -2.12
N GLY A 143 -16.12 0.92 -1.70
CA GLY A 143 -15.46 1.92 -2.55
C GLY A 143 -14.02 1.55 -2.95
N ILE A 144 -13.32 0.80 -2.11
CA ILE A 144 -11.98 0.25 -2.41
C ILE A 144 -12.07 -0.85 -3.45
N SER A 145 -13.03 -1.77 -3.28
CA SER A 145 -13.23 -2.89 -4.20
C SER A 145 -13.62 -2.40 -5.59
N GLN A 146 -14.39 -1.32 -5.69
CA GLN A 146 -14.79 -0.75 -6.98
C GLN A 146 -13.60 -0.21 -7.78
N VAL A 147 -12.73 0.58 -7.15
CA VAL A 147 -11.51 1.10 -7.81
C VAL A 147 -10.57 -0.05 -8.20
N LEU A 148 -10.41 -1.06 -7.34
CA LEU A 148 -9.58 -2.23 -7.65
C LEU A 148 -10.17 -3.12 -8.75
N ALA A 149 -11.50 -3.17 -8.91
CA ALA A 149 -12.17 -3.97 -9.93
C ALA A 149 -12.13 -3.32 -11.32
N GLU A 150 -12.06 -1.99 -11.40
CA GLU A 150 -12.03 -1.23 -12.66
C GLU A 150 -10.64 -1.28 -13.36
N ASP A 151 -9.55 -1.49 -12.61
CA ASP A 151 -8.17 -1.38 -13.12
C ASP A 151 -7.51 -2.69 -13.57
N GLY A 152 -8.18 -3.84 -13.45
CA GLY A 152 -7.63 -5.17 -13.79
C GLY A 152 -7.28 -5.41 -15.26
N SER A 153 -7.35 -4.40 -16.14
CA SER A 153 -7.33 -4.59 -17.61
C SER A 153 -6.28 -3.78 -18.40
N ARG A 154 -5.32 -3.06 -17.80
CA ARG A 154 -4.22 -2.44 -18.58
C ARG A 154 -2.87 -2.43 -17.84
N PRO A 155 -1.77 -2.88 -18.48
CA PRO A 155 -0.44 -2.70 -17.90
C PRO A 155 -0.03 -1.22 -17.96
N ALA A 156 0.54 -0.69 -16.88
CA ALA A 156 1.33 0.54 -16.95
C ALA A 156 2.78 0.13 -17.24
N GLU A 157 3.37 0.80 -18.22
CA GLU A 157 4.79 0.62 -18.51
C GLU A 157 5.61 1.18 -17.35
N PRO A 158 6.53 0.39 -16.76
CA PRO A 158 7.47 0.92 -15.81
C PRO A 158 8.36 1.93 -16.52
N ILE A 159 8.51 3.13 -15.95
CA ILE A 159 9.48 4.12 -16.41
C ILE A 159 10.86 3.53 -16.10
N SER A 160 11.50 2.92 -17.10
CA SER A 160 12.91 2.58 -17.04
C SER A 160 13.71 3.88 -16.97
N SER A 161 14.59 3.99 -15.99
CA SER A 161 15.65 5.00 -16.05
C SER A 161 16.51 4.71 -17.30
N PRO A 162 16.92 5.73 -18.07
CA PRO A 162 17.82 5.51 -19.20
C PRO A 162 19.14 4.91 -18.69
N PRO A 163 19.79 4.00 -19.46
CA PRO A 163 21.16 3.61 -19.17
C PRO A 163 22.05 4.85 -19.21
N ASP A 164 23.01 4.92 -18.29
CA ASP A 164 24.00 5.98 -18.17
C ASP A 164 24.73 6.12 -19.52
N PRO A 165 24.74 7.30 -20.17
CA PRO A 165 25.63 7.52 -21.28
C PRO A 165 27.03 7.77 -20.68
N LEU A 166 27.98 6.89 -21.03
CA LEU A 166 29.43 6.93 -20.78
C LEU A 166 29.92 6.10 -19.59
N LEU A 167 30.13 4.79 -19.85
CA LEU A 167 31.44 4.12 -19.85
C LEU A 167 31.38 2.86 -20.71
#